data_AF-A0A6P1D310-F1
#
_entry.id   AF-A0A6P1D310-F1
#
_cell.length_a   1.000
_cell.length_b   1.000
_cell.length_c   1.000
_cell.angle_alpha   90.00
_cell.angle_beta   90.00
_cell.angle_gamma   90.00
#
_symmetry.space_group_name_H-M   'P 1'
#
loop_
_entity.id
_entity.type
_entity.pdbx_description
1 polymer ?
#
loop_
_entity_poly.entity_id
_entity_poly.type
_entity_poly.pdbx_seq_one_letter_code
_entity_poly.pdbx_strand_id
1 'polypeptide(L)'
;MRVRRRQPAAKEGKPLLRKALTAFAATSAAAIAIGAAAGPASTAPVHTQAPTVVSPAAFEGLDPCGLVPPDVADRVSGVPGIQPIRQPGLAPGQHLEDSDGCSWLVGDAERISVMFWVRQRVEQFPQNPDDPTARRLMQQLGRPFQVFLPHPGETTEYCSITAPYSANREVTVILRPPAPGPAPATPADNPCSRNAEALGAIFGKVPWS
;
A
#
# COMPACT_ATOMS: atom_id res chain seq x y z
N MET A 1 -23.49 -26.62 -57.76
CA MET A 1 -23.18 -26.45 -59.21
C MET A 1 -22.49 -25.09 -59.40
N ARG A 2 -21.24 -25.08 -59.93
CA ARG A 2 -20.41 -23.96 -60.47
C ARG A 2 -20.23 -22.68 -59.60
N VAL A 3 -19.09 -22.45 -58.91
CA VAL A 3 -17.72 -22.01 -59.35
C VAL A 3 -17.62 -20.55 -59.82
N ARG A 4 -16.87 -19.70 -59.07
CA ARG A 4 -15.69 -18.85 -59.46
C ARG A 4 -15.35 -17.88 -58.31
N ARG A 5 -14.29 -18.10 -57.52
CA ARG A 5 -12.92 -17.50 -57.63
C ARG A 5 -12.88 -15.99 -57.89
N ARG A 6 -12.26 -15.23 -56.95
CA ARG A 6 -11.03 -14.43 -57.14
C ARG A 6 -10.54 -13.79 -55.82
N GLN A 7 -9.38 -14.23 -55.34
CA GLN A 7 -8.37 -13.35 -54.73
C GLN A 7 -7.52 -12.72 -55.85
N PRO A 8 -6.90 -11.56 -55.63
CA PRO A 8 -5.44 -11.50 -55.40
C PRO A 8 -5.12 -10.64 -54.16
N ALA A 9 -4.19 -11.01 -53.26
CA ALA A 9 -2.73 -11.16 -53.35
C ALA A 9 -1.98 -9.90 -52.86
N ALA A 10 -1.05 -10.14 -51.93
CA ALA A 10 -0.13 -9.21 -51.32
C ALA A 10 0.95 -8.68 -52.30
N LYS A 11 1.59 -7.56 -51.92
CA LYS A 11 3.04 -7.22 -52.07
C LYS A 11 3.25 -5.80 -51.48
N GLU A 12 3.92 -5.68 -50.33
CA GLU A 12 5.37 -5.41 -50.19
C GLU A 12 5.86 -4.11 -50.85
N GLY A 13 6.54 -3.27 -50.06
CA GLY A 13 7.40 -2.21 -50.59
C GLY A 13 7.64 -1.05 -49.63
N LYS A 14 8.60 -1.19 -48.69
CA LYS A 14 9.28 -0.03 -48.09
C LYS A 14 10.06 0.73 -49.17
N PRO A 15 10.16 2.06 -49.06
CA PRO A 15 11.47 2.67 -49.25
C PRO A 15 11.85 3.64 -48.13
N LEU A 16 13.16 3.60 -47.84
CA LEU A 16 13.94 4.45 -46.96
C LEU A 16 13.88 5.94 -47.33
N LEU A 17 13.97 6.83 -46.35
CA LEU A 17 14.87 8.00 -46.33
C LEU A 17 14.78 8.66 -44.93
N ARG A 18 15.78 8.52 -44.06
CA ARG A 18 17.06 9.26 -43.97
C ARG A 18 16.96 10.58 -43.18
N LYS A 19 17.74 10.61 -42.08
CA LYS A 19 18.25 11.77 -41.31
C LYS A 19 17.23 12.38 -40.33
N ALA A 20 17.50 12.59 -39.04
CA ALA A 20 18.77 12.98 -38.42
C ALA A 20 18.93 12.34 -37.03
N LEU A 21 20.07 11.70 -36.78
CA LEU A 21 20.61 11.56 -35.42
C LEU A 21 21.38 12.83 -35.12
N THR A 22 20.87 13.66 -34.20
CA THR A 22 21.68 14.66 -33.52
C THR A 22 22.45 13.96 -32.42
N ALA A 23 23.75 13.79 -32.67
CA ALA A 23 24.72 13.37 -31.67
C ALA A 23 24.79 14.45 -30.56
N PHE A 24 24.45 14.07 -29.34
CA PHE A 24 24.84 14.87 -28.17
C PHE A 24 26.33 14.62 -27.92
N ALA A 25 27.13 15.66 -28.17
CA ALA A 25 28.54 15.66 -27.85
C ALA A 25 28.72 15.59 -26.33
N ALA A 26 29.41 14.54 -25.88
CA ALA A 26 29.95 14.46 -24.53
C ALA A 26 31.18 15.38 -24.45
N THR A 27 31.07 16.47 -23.68
CA THR A 27 32.22 17.31 -23.35
C THR A 27 32.74 16.89 -21.99
N SER A 28 33.75 16.03 -21.99
CA SER A 28 34.56 15.73 -20.82
C SER A 28 35.47 16.93 -20.52
N ALA A 29 35.11 17.75 -19.54
CA ALA A 29 36.03 18.72 -18.94
C ALA A 29 36.53 18.15 -17.61
N ALA A 30 37.65 17.43 -17.65
CA ALA A 30 38.43 17.10 -16.47
C ALA A 30 39.39 18.27 -16.20
N ALA A 31 39.08 19.09 -15.21
CA ALA A 31 40.04 20.03 -14.62
C ALA A 31 40.51 19.44 -13.29
N ILE A 32 41.72 18.87 -13.28
CA ILE A 32 42.42 18.50 -12.06
C ILE A 32 43.09 19.77 -11.54
N ALA A 33 42.49 20.39 -10.52
CA ALA A 33 43.17 21.38 -9.68
C ALA A 33 43.57 20.69 -8.37
N ILE A 34 44.86 20.41 -8.22
CA ILE A 34 45.44 19.96 -6.94
C ILE A 34 45.62 21.21 -6.08
N GLY A 35 44.73 21.39 -5.11
CA GLY A 35 44.83 22.40 -4.06
C GLY A 35 44.37 21.78 -2.75
N ALA A 36 45.33 21.43 -1.89
CA ALA A 36 45.07 20.95 -0.54
C ALA A 36 44.65 22.12 0.37
N ALA A 37 43.47 22.04 0.99
CA ALA A 37 43.16 22.71 2.26
C ALA A 37 41.81 22.20 2.83
N ALA A 38 41.86 21.70 4.07
CA ALA A 38 40.79 21.57 5.07
C ALA A 38 39.40 21.06 4.61
N GLY A 39 39.09 19.80 4.98
CA GLY A 39 37.77 19.21 4.78
C GLY A 39 36.66 19.94 5.55
N PRO A 40 35.48 20.15 4.95
CA PRO A 40 34.28 20.40 5.71
C PRO A 40 33.67 19.07 6.15
N ALA A 41 33.20 19.04 7.39
CA ALA A 41 32.43 17.94 7.94
C ALA A 41 31.31 17.54 6.97
N SER A 42 31.21 16.24 6.70
CA SER A 42 30.08 15.64 5.99
C SER A 42 28.82 15.87 6.84
N THR A 43 28.16 17.01 6.66
CA THR A 43 26.76 17.14 7.07
C THR A 43 25.98 16.15 6.22
N ALA A 44 25.64 15.02 6.84
CA ALA A 44 24.65 14.10 6.31
C ALA A 44 23.45 14.92 5.79
N PRO A 45 22.85 14.55 4.65
CA PRO A 45 21.69 15.27 4.16
C PRO A 45 20.65 15.30 5.27
N VAL A 46 20.34 16.50 5.75
CA VAL A 46 19.21 16.73 6.63
C VAL A 46 18.02 16.25 5.82
N HIS A 47 17.42 15.14 6.25
CA HIS A 47 16.12 14.73 5.74
C HIS A 47 15.19 15.91 5.96
N THR A 48 14.85 16.61 4.88
CA THR A 48 13.82 17.63 4.89
C THR A 48 12.57 16.92 5.38
N GLN A 49 12.20 17.14 6.64
CA GLN A 49 10.95 16.64 7.19
C GLN A 49 9.85 17.15 6.25
N ALA A 50 9.18 16.22 5.58
CA ALA A 50 7.98 16.55 4.83
C ALA A 50 7.04 17.34 5.76
N PRO A 51 6.33 18.37 5.26
CA PRO A 51 5.43 19.14 6.09
C PRO A 51 4.53 18.21 6.90
N THR A 52 4.51 18.41 8.22
CA THR A 52 3.75 17.56 9.14
C THR A 52 2.28 17.66 8.75
N VAL A 53 1.78 16.65 8.06
CA VAL A 53 0.36 16.51 7.77
C VAL A 53 -0.35 16.38 9.11
N VAL A 54 -1.16 17.38 9.46
CA VAL A 54 -1.88 17.46 10.74
C VAL A 54 -3.04 16.47 10.70
N SER A 55 -3.20 15.64 11.74
CA SER A 55 -4.38 14.77 11.87
C SER A 55 -5.65 15.62 11.92
N PRO A 56 -6.77 15.20 11.30
CA PRO A 56 -8.07 15.78 11.62
C PRO A 56 -8.35 15.72 13.13
N ALA A 57 -9.12 16.67 13.67
CA ALA A 57 -9.41 16.72 15.12
C ALA A 57 -10.05 15.42 15.65
N ALA A 58 -10.81 14.71 14.81
CA ALA A 58 -11.36 13.40 15.14
C ALA A 58 -10.29 12.31 15.33
N PHE A 59 -9.03 12.53 14.97
CA PHE A 59 -7.94 11.58 15.10
C PHE A 59 -6.70 12.21 15.75
N GLU A 60 -6.88 13.32 16.47
CA GLU A 60 -5.79 13.93 17.24
C GLU A 60 -5.24 12.93 18.27
N GLY A 61 -3.91 12.82 18.34
CA GLY A 61 -3.22 11.85 19.19
C GLY A 61 -3.16 10.42 18.62
N LEU A 62 -3.78 10.15 17.46
CA LEU A 62 -3.60 8.90 16.72
C LEU A 62 -2.52 9.07 15.66
N ASP A 63 -1.64 8.07 15.57
CA ASP A 63 -0.63 7.97 14.53
C ASP A 63 -0.80 6.63 13.78
N PRO A 64 -1.51 6.61 12.64
CA PRO A 64 -1.68 5.39 11.85
C PRO A 64 -0.34 4.86 11.31
N CYS A 65 0.67 5.72 11.12
CA CYS A 65 1.98 5.32 10.64
C CYS A 65 2.79 4.59 11.73
N GLY A 66 2.56 4.90 13.00
CA GLY A 66 3.19 4.23 14.15
C GLY A 66 2.62 2.84 14.47
N LEU A 67 1.48 2.47 13.88
CA LEU A 67 0.78 1.21 14.18
C LEU A 67 1.45 -0.01 13.56
N VAL A 68 2.17 0.12 12.44
CA VAL A 68 2.83 -1.01 11.79
C VAL A 68 4.28 -1.10 12.27
N PRO A 69 4.65 -2.15 13.03
CA PRO A 69 6.05 -2.38 13.40
C PRO A 69 6.95 -2.50 12.16
N PRO A 70 8.20 -1.99 12.19
CA PRO A 70 9.10 -2.07 11.03
C PRO A 70 9.34 -3.49 10.52
N ASP A 71 9.50 -4.48 11.39
CA ASP A 71 9.67 -5.89 11.02
C ASP A 71 8.42 -6.48 10.33
N VAL A 72 7.24 -6.02 10.72
CA VAL A 72 5.97 -6.39 10.08
C VAL A 72 5.88 -5.72 8.71
N ALA A 73 6.26 -4.44 8.61
CA ALA A 73 6.26 -3.69 7.36
C ALA A 73 7.18 -4.34 6.31
N ASP A 74 8.40 -4.70 6.71
CA ASP A 74 9.38 -5.36 5.86
C ASP A 74 8.87 -6.73 5.38
N ARG A 75 8.31 -7.54 6.29
CA ARG A 75 7.79 -8.87 5.99
C ARG A 75 6.59 -8.84 5.04
N VAL A 76 5.63 -7.95 5.28
CA VAL A 76 4.41 -7.87 4.47
C VAL A 76 4.68 -7.21 3.12
N SER A 77 5.56 -6.21 3.07
CA SER A 77 5.89 -5.52 1.81
C SER A 77 6.91 -6.26 0.94
N GLY A 78 7.76 -7.08 1.56
CA GLY A 78 8.93 -7.68 0.92
C GLY A 78 10.10 -6.72 0.71
N VAL A 79 10.07 -5.51 1.30
CA VAL A 79 11.09 -4.47 1.14
C VAL A 79 11.63 -4.06 2.51
N PRO A 80 12.93 -4.33 2.80
CA PRO A 80 13.54 -3.90 4.05
C PRO A 80 13.55 -2.38 4.23
N GLY A 81 13.22 -1.91 5.42
CA GLY A 81 13.23 -0.49 5.79
C GLY A 81 12.17 0.35 5.07
N ILE A 82 11.09 -0.26 4.58
CA ILE A 82 10.02 0.45 3.88
C ILE A 82 9.43 1.55 4.77
N GLN A 83 9.32 2.76 4.23
CA GLN A 83 8.81 3.90 4.99
C GLN A 83 7.32 4.10 4.74
N PRO A 84 6.54 4.43 5.78
CA PRO A 84 5.16 4.85 5.61
C PRO A 84 5.08 6.18 4.84
N ILE A 85 4.02 6.32 4.07
CA ILE A 85 3.55 7.58 3.52
C ILE A 85 2.22 7.86 4.20
N ARG A 86 2.17 8.90 5.02
CA ARG A 86 0.92 9.35 5.62
C ARG A 86 -0.02 9.77 4.51
N GLN A 87 -1.19 9.16 4.50
CA GLN A 87 -2.29 9.58 3.67
C GLN A 87 -3.12 10.53 4.54
N PRO A 88 -2.97 11.87 4.44
CA PRO A 88 -4.13 12.69 4.75
C PRO A 88 -5.29 12.13 3.93
N GLY A 89 -6.53 12.18 4.44
CA GLY A 89 -7.71 11.90 3.61
C GLY A 89 -7.46 12.46 2.21
N LEU A 90 -7.45 11.55 1.22
CA LEU A 90 -6.83 11.59 -0.12
C LEU A 90 -6.44 12.98 -0.66
N ALA A 91 -5.28 13.15 -1.29
CA ALA A 91 -4.80 14.31 -2.10
C ALA A 91 -5.03 15.78 -1.61
N PRO A 92 -4.15 16.76 -1.94
CA PRO A 92 -4.38 18.17 -1.64
C PRO A 92 -5.72 18.67 -2.23
N GLY A 93 -6.67 19.06 -1.37
CA GLY A 93 -8.03 19.46 -1.76
C GLY A 93 -9.09 18.34 -1.74
N GLN A 94 -8.74 17.14 -1.27
CA GLN A 94 -9.61 15.95 -1.23
C GLN A 94 -9.63 15.32 0.19
N HIS A 95 -9.53 16.13 1.24
CA HIS A 95 -9.69 15.64 2.61
C HIS A 95 -11.08 15.05 2.83
N LEU A 96 -11.15 13.73 2.99
CA LEU A 96 -12.21 13.13 3.78
C LEU A 96 -11.90 13.55 5.22
N GLU A 97 -12.56 14.62 5.70
CA GLU A 97 -12.53 15.05 7.11
C GLU A 97 -12.82 13.88 8.08
N ASP A 98 -13.45 12.83 7.55
CA ASP A 98 -13.83 11.59 8.20
C ASP A 98 -12.74 10.49 8.18
N SER A 99 -11.50 10.76 7.76
CA SER A 99 -10.43 9.74 7.78
C SER A 99 -9.01 10.26 8.00
N ASP A 100 -8.16 9.42 8.59
CA ASP A 100 -6.70 9.59 8.67
C ASP A 100 -6.02 8.24 8.48
N GLY A 101 -4.92 8.18 7.75
CA GLY A 101 -4.33 6.90 7.39
C GLY A 101 -2.87 6.95 6.98
N CYS A 102 -2.32 5.76 6.78
CA CYS A 102 -0.95 5.58 6.38
C CYS A 102 -0.81 4.38 5.47
N SER A 103 0.06 4.51 4.46
CA SER A 103 0.26 3.50 3.43
C SER A 103 1.73 3.19 3.24
N TRP A 104 2.06 1.94 2.92
CA TRP A 104 3.41 1.51 2.55
C TRP A 104 3.40 1.06 1.10
N LEU A 105 4.08 1.82 0.23
CA LEU A 105 4.11 1.62 -1.22
C LEU A 105 5.40 0.91 -1.66
N VAL A 106 5.28 -0.07 -2.56
CA VAL A 106 6.40 -0.68 -3.28
C VAL A 106 6.23 -0.40 -4.77
N GLY A 107 7.00 0.55 -5.31
CA GLY A 107 6.68 1.16 -6.59
C GLY A 107 5.31 1.84 -6.51
N ASP A 108 4.42 1.51 -7.44
CA ASP A 108 3.04 2.05 -7.46
C ASP A 108 2.03 1.17 -6.69
N ALA A 109 2.48 0.09 -6.03
CA ALA A 109 1.60 -0.85 -5.35
C ALA A 109 1.53 -0.58 -3.83
N GLU A 110 0.34 -0.32 -3.31
CA GLU A 110 0.08 -0.24 -1.86
C GLU A 110 0.08 -1.64 -1.24
N ARG A 111 1.10 -1.94 -0.44
CA ARG A 111 1.27 -3.23 0.25
C ARG A 111 0.56 -3.27 1.60
N ILE A 112 0.56 -2.16 2.30
CA ILE A 112 -0.04 -2.03 3.62
C ILE A 112 -0.81 -0.71 3.62
N SER A 113 -2.03 -0.74 4.15
CA SER A 113 -2.82 0.44 4.42
C SER A 113 -3.40 0.32 5.83
N VAL A 114 -3.27 1.37 6.65
CA VAL A 114 -3.92 1.48 7.94
C VAL A 114 -4.72 2.77 7.93
N MET A 115 -6.03 2.68 8.15
CA MET A 115 -6.93 3.81 8.03
C MET A 115 -7.87 3.86 9.23
N PHE A 116 -7.96 5.02 9.86
CA PHE A 116 -9.02 5.35 10.79
C PHE A 116 -10.14 6.06 10.05
N TRP A 117 -11.38 5.71 10.37
CA TRP A 117 -12.58 6.25 9.75
C TRP A 117 -13.57 6.73 10.80
N VAL A 118 -14.29 7.81 10.50
CA VAL A 118 -15.55 8.14 11.16
C VAL A 118 -16.66 7.38 10.45
N ARG A 119 -17.42 6.60 11.22
CA ARG A 119 -18.49 5.74 10.73
C ARG A 119 -19.70 6.59 10.36
N GLN A 120 -20.08 6.61 9.09
CA GLN A 120 -21.33 7.23 8.65
C GLN A 120 -22.55 6.31 8.82
N ARG A 121 -22.34 4.99 8.98
CA ARG A 121 -23.39 4.02 9.37
C ARG A 121 -22.88 3.06 10.44
N VAL A 122 -23.70 2.83 11.47
CA VAL A 122 -23.42 1.85 12.52
C VAL A 122 -23.85 0.46 12.03
N GLU A 123 -23.19 -0.09 11.01
CA GLU A 123 -23.30 -1.53 10.75
C GLU A 123 -22.81 -2.28 12.00
N GLN A 124 -23.60 -3.22 12.51
CA GLN A 124 -23.19 -3.93 13.72
C GLN A 124 -22.08 -4.92 13.36
N PHE A 125 -20.91 -4.75 13.98
CA PHE A 125 -19.85 -5.74 13.86
C PHE A 125 -20.36 -7.07 14.43
N PRO A 126 -20.06 -8.21 13.76
CA PRO A 126 -20.55 -9.50 14.21
C PRO A 126 -19.98 -9.83 15.59
N GLN A 127 -20.87 -10.12 16.55
CA GLN A 127 -20.47 -10.55 17.89
C GLN A 127 -19.80 -11.94 17.87
N ASN A 128 -20.12 -12.76 16.86
CA ASN A 128 -19.53 -14.07 16.62
C ASN A 128 -19.10 -14.12 15.14
N PRO A 129 -17.86 -13.74 14.81
CA PRO A 129 -17.40 -13.78 13.43
C PRO A 129 -17.21 -15.22 12.94
N ASP A 130 -17.71 -15.48 11.74
CA ASP A 130 -17.54 -16.76 11.04
C ASP A 130 -16.09 -16.96 10.56
N ASP A 131 -15.40 -15.86 10.21
CA ASP A 131 -14.00 -15.91 9.79
C ASP A 131 -13.07 -16.30 10.96
N PRO A 132 -12.22 -17.34 10.80
CA PRO A 132 -11.30 -17.78 11.85
C PRO A 132 -10.29 -16.73 12.30
N THR A 133 -9.83 -15.86 11.40
CA THR A 133 -8.88 -14.78 11.72
C THR A 133 -9.54 -13.72 12.58
N ALA A 134 -10.75 -13.28 12.19
CA ALA A 134 -11.55 -12.35 12.99
C ALA A 134 -11.84 -12.92 14.38
N ARG A 135 -12.18 -14.21 14.48
CA ARG A 135 -12.40 -14.89 15.76
C ARG A 135 -11.15 -14.94 16.62
N ARG A 136 -10.00 -15.27 16.03
CA ARG A 136 -8.71 -15.28 16.74
C ARG A 136 -8.36 -13.90 17.29
N LEU A 137 -8.48 -12.85 16.46
CA LEU A 137 -8.19 -11.48 16.89
C LEU A 137 -9.17 -11.00 17.96
N MET A 138 -10.45 -11.38 17.85
CA MET A 138 -11.45 -11.10 18.89
C MET A 138 -11.08 -11.75 20.23
N GLN A 139 -10.64 -13.01 20.22
CA GLN A 139 -10.17 -13.69 21.43
C GLN A 139 -8.91 -13.05 22.02
N GLN A 140 -8.01 -12.56 21.18
CA GLN A 140 -6.75 -11.93 21.60
C GLN A 140 -6.93 -10.50 22.14
N LEU A 141 -7.83 -9.72 21.55
CA LEU A 141 -7.95 -8.28 21.78
C LEU A 141 -9.28 -7.86 22.43
N GLY A 142 -10.22 -8.80 22.61
CA GLY A 142 -11.50 -8.55 23.27
C GLY A 142 -12.47 -7.65 22.48
N ARG A 143 -12.30 -7.55 21.16
CA ARG A 143 -13.10 -6.66 20.28
C ARG A 143 -13.61 -7.41 19.05
N PRO A 144 -14.78 -7.05 18.51
CA PRO A 144 -15.27 -7.69 17.31
C PRO A 144 -14.46 -7.24 16.09
N PHE A 145 -14.22 -8.15 15.16
CA PHE A 145 -13.53 -7.89 13.90
C PHE A 145 -14.41 -8.34 12.74
N GLN A 146 -14.34 -7.62 11.63
CA GLN A 146 -14.99 -7.99 10.38
C GLN A 146 -13.96 -8.09 9.27
N VAL A 147 -13.93 -9.24 8.60
CA VAL A 147 -13.05 -9.49 7.46
C VAL A 147 -13.83 -9.29 6.18
N PHE A 148 -13.23 -8.57 5.24
CA PHE A 148 -13.70 -8.38 3.89
C PHE A 148 -12.70 -9.05 2.94
N LEU A 149 -13.13 -10.14 2.32
CA LEU A 149 -12.32 -10.87 1.35
C LEU A 149 -12.65 -10.41 -0.09
N PRO A 150 -11.69 -10.49 -1.02
CA PRO A 150 -11.94 -10.27 -2.44
C PRO A 150 -13.08 -11.19 -2.92
N HIS A 151 -13.91 -10.71 -3.85
CA HIS A 151 -14.95 -11.56 -4.43
C HIS A 151 -14.33 -12.72 -5.22
N PRO A 152 -14.98 -13.90 -5.25
CA PRO A 152 -14.54 -14.99 -6.12
C PRO A 152 -14.42 -14.51 -7.57
N GLY A 153 -13.21 -14.60 -8.14
CA GLY A 153 -12.91 -14.13 -9.50
C GLY A 153 -12.16 -12.79 -9.59
N GLU A 154 -12.01 -12.06 -8.49
CA GLU A 154 -11.04 -10.96 -8.41
C GLU A 154 -9.61 -11.53 -8.43
N THR A 155 -8.74 -10.95 -9.27
CA THR A 155 -7.33 -11.36 -9.37
C THR A 155 -6.43 -10.71 -8.31
N THR A 156 -6.99 -9.78 -7.52
CA THR A 156 -6.26 -9.05 -6.48
C THR A 156 -6.41 -9.77 -5.15
N GLU A 157 -5.32 -10.36 -4.66
CA GLU A 157 -5.28 -10.94 -3.32
C GLU A 157 -5.01 -9.85 -2.28
N TYR A 158 -5.98 -9.60 -1.41
CA TYR A 158 -5.80 -8.72 -0.27
C TYR A 158 -6.55 -9.25 0.96
N CYS A 159 -6.04 -8.92 2.13
CA CYS A 159 -6.79 -8.98 3.36
C CYS A 159 -7.30 -7.57 3.66
N SER A 160 -8.60 -7.40 3.87
CA SER A 160 -9.16 -6.19 4.48
C SER A 160 -9.87 -6.59 5.76
N ILE A 161 -9.55 -5.95 6.87
CA ILE A 161 -10.14 -6.25 8.16
C ILE A 161 -10.34 -4.98 8.97
N THR A 162 -11.51 -4.87 9.59
CA THR A 162 -11.95 -3.68 10.29
C THR A 162 -12.36 -4.03 11.71
N ALA A 163 -12.09 -3.11 12.65
CA ALA A 163 -12.55 -3.18 14.03
C ALA A 163 -13.06 -1.83 14.52
N PRO A 164 -14.08 -1.80 15.40
CA PRO A 164 -14.51 -0.58 16.05
C PRO A 164 -13.43 -0.09 17.01
N TYR A 165 -13.01 1.16 16.83
CA TYR A 165 -12.07 1.84 17.70
C TYR A 165 -12.80 2.57 18.84
N SER A 166 -13.84 3.35 18.49
CA SER A 166 -14.72 4.05 19.43
C SER A 166 -16.17 4.10 18.90
N ALA A 167 -17.08 4.79 19.61
CA ALA A 167 -18.53 4.78 19.32
C ALA A 167 -18.88 5.00 17.83
N ASN A 168 -18.22 5.95 17.17
CA ASN A 168 -18.40 6.25 15.76
C ASN A 168 -17.09 6.18 14.97
N ARG A 169 -16.08 5.44 15.44
CA ARG A 169 -14.81 5.33 14.73
C ARG A 169 -14.39 3.88 14.59
N GLU A 170 -13.76 3.58 13.46
CA GLU A 170 -13.21 2.26 13.18
C GLU A 170 -11.80 2.38 12.61
N VAL A 171 -11.06 1.28 12.73
CA VAL A 171 -9.75 1.12 12.14
C VAL A 171 -9.81 -0.03 11.15
N THR A 172 -9.36 0.23 9.93
CA THR A 172 -9.26 -0.74 8.84
C THR A 172 -7.79 -0.96 8.52
N VAL A 173 -7.40 -2.22 8.43
CA VAL A 173 -6.08 -2.65 7.99
C VAL A 173 -6.23 -3.43 6.70
N ILE A 174 -5.50 -3.02 5.67
CA ILE A 174 -5.43 -3.71 4.38
C ILE A 174 -4.01 -4.21 4.17
N LEU A 175 -3.85 -5.51 3.95
CA LEU A 175 -2.57 -6.14 3.63
C LEU A 175 -2.65 -6.77 2.24
N ARG A 176 -1.71 -6.39 1.36
CA ARG A 176 -1.59 -6.91 0.00
C ARG A 176 -0.22 -7.58 -0.16
N PRO A 177 -0.14 -8.92 -0.07
CA PRO A 177 1.13 -9.62 -0.15
C PRO A 177 1.84 -9.38 -1.50
N PRO A 178 3.19 -9.49 -1.55
CA PRO A 178 3.99 -9.23 -2.73
C PRO A 178 3.67 -10.17 -3.90
N ALA A 179 3.33 -11.41 -3.57
CA ALA A 179 2.92 -12.44 -4.50
C ALA A 179 1.55 -12.99 -4.08
N PRO A 180 0.71 -13.43 -5.05
CA PRO A 180 -0.45 -14.24 -4.73
C PRO A 180 0.00 -15.49 -3.97
N GLY A 181 -0.68 -15.81 -2.89
CA GLY A 181 -0.52 -17.08 -2.22
C GLY A 181 -1.20 -18.21 -2.99
N PRO A 182 -1.12 -19.45 -2.48
CA PRO A 182 -1.65 -20.61 -3.18
C PRO A 182 -3.18 -20.49 -3.37
N ALA A 183 -3.65 -20.88 -4.56
CA ALA A 183 -5.07 -21.14 -4.81
C ALA A 183 -5.40 -22.57 -4.36
N PRO A 184 -6.62 -22.86 -3.83
CA PRO A 184 -7.76 -21.96 -3.63
C PRO A 184 -7.82 -21.34 -2.22
N ALA A 185 -8.37 -20.12 -2.11
CA ALA A 185 -8.64 -19.51 -0.80
C ALA A 185 -9.82 -20.23 -0.12
N THR A 186 -9.60 -20.78 1.06
CA THR A 186 -10.67 -21.32 1.94
C THR A 186 -10.87 -20.37 3.12
N PRO A 187 -11.97 -20.46 3.89
CA PRO A 187 -12.11 -19.64 5.10
C PRO A 187 -10.95 -19.80 6.09
N ALA A 188 -10.31 -20.98 6.15
CA ALA A 188 -9.16 -21.24 7.00
C ALA A 188 -7.80 -20.91 6.37
N ASP A 189 -7.76 -20.77 5.04
CA ASP A 189 -6.57 -20.43 4.26
C ASP A 189 -6.91 -19.33 3.25
N ASN A 190 -7.11 -18.13 3.79
CA ASN A 190 -7.34 -16.88 3.06
C ASN A 190 -6.23 -15.84 3.35
N PRO A 191 -6.18 -14.72 2.62
CA PRO A 191 -5.13 -13.71 2.79
C PRO A 191 -5.03 -13.16 4.22
N CYS A 192 -6.15 -13.01 4.93
CA CYS A 192 -6.15 -12.57 6.32
C CYS A 192 -5.58 -13.63 7.26
N SER A 193 -5.94 -14.90 7.07
CA SER A 193 -5.43 -16.00 7.89
C SER A 193 -3.92 -16.18 7.77
N ARG A 194 -3.36 -16.02 6.56
CA ARG A 194 -1.92 -16.06 6.29
C ARG A 194 -1.16 -14.89 6.93
N ASN A 195 -1.85 -13.79 7.18
CA ASN A 195 -1.30 -12.58 7.81
C ASN A 195 -1.78 -12.38 9.26
N ALA A 196 -2.37 -13.41 9.90
CA ALA A 196 -2.98 -13.27 11.22
C ALA A 196 -2.02 -12.72 12.29
N GLU A 197 -0.74 -13.10 12.25
CA GLU A 197 0.28 -12.58 13.16
C GLU A 197 0.60 -11.11 12.91
N ALA A 198 0.72 -10.70 11.64
CA ALA A 198 0.92 -9.29 11.28
C ALA A 198 -0.28 -8.44 11.72
N LEU A 199 -1.50 -8.92 11.49
CA LEU A 199 -2.73 -8.27 11.96
C LEU A 199 -2.77 -8.14 13.48
N GLY A 200 -2.40 -9.21 14.21
CA GLY A 200 -2.33 -9.16 15.67
C GLY A 200 -1.31 -8.14 16.18
N ALA A 201 -0.14 -8.03 15.53
CA ALA A 201 0.87 -7.04 15.87
C ALA A 201 0.43 -5.59 15.59
N ILE A 202 -0.26 -5.35 14.47
CA ILE A 202 -0.77 -4.03 14.10
C ILE A 202 -1.93 -3.62 15.02
N PHE A 203 -2.96 -4.46 15.15
CA PHE A 203 -4.11 -4.18 16.00
C PHE A 203 -3.77 -4.15 17.50
N GLY A 204 -2.74 -4.90 17.93
CA GLY A 204 -2.24 -4.83 19.30
C GLY A 204 -1.62 -3.48 19.67
N LYS A 205 -1.22 -2.67 18.68
CA LYS A 205 -0.71 -1.31 18.90
C LYS A 205 -1.77 -0.23 18.86
N VAL A 206 -2.99 -0.55 18.44
CA VAL A 206 -4.08 0.43 18.42
C VAL A 206 -4.37 0.84 19.88
N PRO A 207 -4.41 2.14 20.21
CA PRO A 207 -4.63 2.62 21.57
C PRO A 207 -6.12 2.54 21.94
N TRP A 208 -6.63 1.32 22.03
CA TRP A 208 -8.04 1.01 22.22
C TRP A 208 -8.68 1.83 23.37
N SER A 209 -9.73 2.60 23.04
CA SER A 209 -10.56 3.33 24.01
C SER A 209 -11.72 2.51 24.56
#